data_AF-A0A2D4NPN5-F1
#
_entry.id   AF-A0A2D4NPN5-F1
#
_cell.length_a   1.000
_cell.length_b   1.000
_cell.length_c   1.000
_cell.angle_alpha   90.00
_cell.angle_beta   90.00
_cell.angle_gamma   90.00
#
_symmetry.space_group_name_H-M   'P 1'
#
loop_
_entity.id
_entity.type
_entity.pdbx_description
1 polymer ?
#
loop_
_entity_poly.entity_id
_entity_poly.type
_entity_poly.pdbx_seq_one_letter_code
_entity_poly.pdbx_strand_id
1 'polypeptide(L)'
;VEHIIVNPNAAYDKFKDKRVGTKGLDFSDRIGKSKRTGYESGDYEILGEGLHVKETPQQKYQRLLHEVQELTTEVEKIKNSVKESSAEEKLTPVTLAKQVAGLKQQLVSTHLEKLLGPEAAINLTDPDGALAKRLLLQ
;
A
#
# COMPACT_ATOMS: atom_id res chain seq x y z
N VAL A 1 75.83 7.19 22.87
CA VAL A 1 74.94 7.93 21.94
C VAL A 1 75.73 8.13 20.66
N GLU A 2 75.17 7.75 19.51
CA GLU A 2 75.83 7.93 18.22
C GLU A 2 75.48 9.30 17.63
N HIS A 3 76.49 10.01 17.11
CA HIS A 3 76.30 11.31 16.47
C HIS A 3 76.31 11.14 14.94
N ILE A 4 75.12 11.19 14.34
CA ILE A 4 74.95 11.08 12.89
C ILE A 4 75.01 12.48 12.27
N ILE A 5 75.94 12.67 11.33
CA ILE A 5 76.07 13.90 10.55
C ILE A 5 75.02 13.90 9.45
N VAL A 6 74.12 14.88 9.48
CA VAL A 6 73.08 15.04 8.46
C VAL A 6 73.67 15.79 7.26
N ASN A 7 73.75 15.13 6.11
CA ASN A 7 74.10 15.75 4.83
C ASN A 7 72.83 15.88 3.95
N PRO A 8 72.26 17.08 3.82
CA PRO A 8 71.02 17.29 3.07
C PRO A 8 71.14 16.95 1.58
N ASN A 9 72.29 17.22 0.96
CA ASN A 9 72.49 16.99 -0.47
C ASN A 9 72.54 15.49 -0.79
N ALA A 10 73.30 14.73 -0.01
CA ALA A 10 73.36 13.28 -0.15
C ALA A 10 72.02 12.60 0.22
N ALA A 11 71.27 13.18 1.16
CA ALA A 11 69.92 12.70 1.49
C ALA A 11 68.95 12.93 0.33
N TYR A 12 68.98 14.12 -0.30
CA TYR A 12 68.13 14.45 -1.44
C TYR A 12 68.29 13.44 -2.58
N ASP A 13 69.52 13.18 -3.02
CA ASP A 13 69.78 12.25 -4.13
C ASP A 13 69.32 10.82 -3.82
N LYS A 14 69.38 10.36 -2.57
CA LYS A 14 68.90 9.04 -2.14
C LYS A 14 67.37 8.87 -2.24
N PHE A 15 66.60 9.96 -2.21
CA PHE A 15 65.14 9.93 -2.27
C PHE A 15 64.56 10.58 -3.54
N LYS A 16 65.39 11.21 -4.37
CA LYS A 16 65.01 11.95 -5.59
C LYS A 16 64.08 11.15 -6.51
N ASP A 17 64.36 9.87 -6.71
CA ASP A 17 63.60 9.01 -7.62
C ASP A 17 62.51 8.19 -6.92
N LYS A 18 62.42 8.27 -5.59
CA LYS A 18 61.39 7.58 -4.81
C LYS A 18 60.09 8.39 -4.86
N ARG A 19 58.96 7.69 -4.83
CA ARG A 19 57.61 8.27 -4.82
C ARG A 19 56.82 7.62 -3.69
N VAL A 20 55.94 8.38 -3.07
CA VAL A 20 55.06 7.88 -2.01
C VAL A 20 53.68 7.62 -2.61
N GLY A 21 53.17 6.39 -2.44
CA GLY A 21 51.80 6.06 -2.81
C GLY A 21 50.83 6.54 -1.73
N THR A 22 49.81 7.30 -2.11
CA THR A 22 48.80 7.86 -1.18
C THR A 22 47.57 6.96 -1.02
N LYS A 23 47.65 5.70 -1.48
CA LYS A 23 46.49 4.81 -1.52
C LYS A 23 46.29 4.13 -0.15
N GLY A 24 45.16 4.44 0.50
CA GLY A 24 44.77 3.79 1.76
C GLY A 24 45.32 4.46 3.03
N LEU A 25 45.62 5.75 3.00
CA LEU A 25 45.96 6.51 4.21
C LEU A 25 44.67 6.83 4.97
N ASP A 26 44.50 6.19 6.13
CA ASP A 26 43.40 6.39 7.06
C ASP A 26 44.00 6.71 8.44
N PHE A 27 43.56 7.81 9.05
CA PHE A 27 43.99 8.25 10.39
C PHE A 27 43.01 7.80 11.49
N SER A 28 41.92 7.12 11.12
CA SER A 28 41.11 6.38 12.07
C SER A 28 41.73 5.00 12.26
N ASP A 29 41.83 4.52 13.50
CA ASP A 29 42.50 3.27 13.90
C ASP A 29 41.83 1.98 13.35
N ARG A 30 41.15 2.02 12.19
CA ARG A 30 40.51 0.88 11.56
C ARG A 30 40.67 0.91 10.04
N ILE A 31 41.68 0.21 9.55
CA ILE A 31 41.87 -0.05 8.11
C ILE A 31 40.71 -0.92 7.59
N GLY A 32 39.66 -0.27 7.05
CA GLY A 32 38.52 -0.90 6.40
C GLY A 32 38.46 -0.58 4.91
N LYS A 33 38.29 -1.59 4.05
CA LYS A 33 38.17 -1.42 2.59
C LYS A 33 36.74 -1.05 2.17
N SER A 34 36.26 0.15 2.46
CA SER A 34 35.12 0.74 1.72
C SER A 34 34.89 2.20 2.11
N LYS A 35 34.43 3.00 1.14
CA LYS A 35 34.06 4.41 1.34
C LYS A 35 32.77 4.46 2.16
N ARG A 36 32.85 4.85 3.44
CA ARG A 36 31.65 5.12 4.26
C ARG A 36 31.10 6.50 3.90
N THR A 37 30.04 6.51 3.09
CA THR A 37 29.15 7.68 3.00
C THR A 37 28.11 7.55 4.11
N GLY A 38 28.23 8.32 5.18
CA GLY A 38 27.08 8.65 6.05
C GLY A 38 27.09 8.16 7.49
N TYR A 39 26.13 8.74 8.24
CA TYR A 39 25.78 8.49 9.65
C TYR A 39 25.76 6.99 9.97
N GLU A 40 26.17 6.65 11.19
CA GLU A 40 26.25 5.27 11.70
C GLU A 40 25.09 4.42 11.19
N SER A 41 25.39 3.48 10.29
CA SER A 41 24.50 2.36 10.00
C SER A 41 24.26 1.67 11.33
N GLY A 42 23.07 1.90 11.92
CA GLY A 42 22.55 1.02 12.96
C GLY A 42 22.49 -0.40 12.45
N ASP A 43 22.08 -1.34 13.31
CA ASP A 43 22.06 -2.79 13.01
C ASP A 43 21.16 -3.19 11.81
N TYR A 44 20.61 -2.24 11.07
CA TYR A 44 19.65 -2.36 9.97
C TYR A 44 20.19 -1.75 8.66
N GLU A 45 21.37 -2.17 8.21
CA GLU A 45 21.90 -1.76 6.91
C GLU A 45 21.32 -2.63 5.79
N ILE A 46 20.40 -2.10 4.99
CA ILE A 46 19.93 -2.77 3.77
C ILE A 46 20.75 -2.24 2.60
N LEU A 47 21.36 -3.14 1.81
CA LEU A 47 22.10 -2.76 0.61
C LEU A 47 21.14 -2.15 -0.41
N GLY A 48 21.52 -1.00 -0.97
CA GLY A 48 20.74 -0.34 -2.02
C GLY A 48 20.60 -1.20 -3.27
N GLU A 49 19.42 -1.14 -3.88
CA GLU A 49 19.09 -1.89 -5.10
C GLU A 49 20.07 -1.54 -6.23
N GLY A 50 20.76 -2.55 -6.78
CA GLY A 50 21.75 -2.37 -7.85
C GLY A 50 23.23 -2.32 -7.41
N LEU A 51 23.56 -2.44 -6.12
CA LEU A 51 24.95 -2.70 -5.70
C LEU A 51 25.31 -4.18 -5.85
N HIS A 52 26.23 -4.51 -6.76
CA HIS A 52 26.82 -5.85 -6.94
C HIS A 52 27.83 -6.23 -5.84
N VAL A 53 27.56 -5.87 -4.59
CA VAL A 53 28.35 -6.30 -3.43
C VAL A 53 27.65 -7.51 -2.81
N LYS A 54 28.39 -8.58 -2.51
CA LYS A 54 27.80 -9.77 -1.85
C LYS A 54 27.26 -9.36 -0.48
N GLU A 55 25.98 -9.61 -0.24
CA GLU A 55 25.32 -9.37 1.04
C GLU A 55 25.96 -10.19 2.16
N THR A 56 26.05 -9.63 3.36
CA THR A 56 26.34 -10.43 4.56
C THR A 56 25.10 -11.26 4.96
N PRO A 57 25.26 -12.38 5.71
CA PRO A 57 24.13 -13.20 6.12
C PRO A 57 23.04 -12.44 6.90
N GLN A 58 23.44 -11.47 7.74
CA GLN A 58 22.51 -10.63 8.51
C GLN A 58 21.71 -9.68 7.61
N GLN A 59 22.37 -9.03 6.65
CA GLN A 59 21.70 -8.16 5.67
C GLN A 59 20.71 -8.94 4.81
N LYS A 60 21.10 -10.16 4.38
CA LYS A 60 20.21 -11.06 3.64
C LYS A 60 18.97 -11.43 4.44
N TYR A 61 19.12 -11.72 5.73
CA TYR A 61 17.98 -12.01 6.61
C TYR A 61 17.01 -10.83 6.69
N GLN A 62 17.52 -9.61 6.85
CA GLN A 62 16.70 -8.40 6.93
C GLN A 62 15.96 -8.11 5.62
N ARG A 63 16.65 -8.22 4.48
CA ARG A 63 16.01 -8.08 3.17
C ARG A 63 14.90 -9.12 2.98
N LEU A 64 15.16 -10.39 3.27
CA LEU A 64 14.16 -11.45 3.15
C LEU A 64 12.97 -11.22 4.09
N LEU A 65 13.20 -10.75 5.32
CA LEU A 65 12.13 -10.42 6.25
C LEU A 65 11.22 -9.33 5.68
N HIS A 66 11.80 -8.27 5.12
CA HIS A 66 11.06 -7.20 4.47
C HIS A 66 10.28 -7.71 3.25
N GLU A 67 10.93 -8.45 2.35
CA GLU A 67 10.30 -9.01 1.14
C GLU A 67 9.11 -9.93 1.49
N VAL A 68 9.24 -10.75 2.53
CA VAL A 68 8.14 -11.61 2.99
C VAL A 68 6.98 -10.78 3.57
N GLN A 69 7.29 -9.72 4.32
CA GLN A 69 6.27 -8.83 4.86
C GLN A 69 5.53 -8.08 3.74
N GLU A 70 6.26 -7.54 2.77
CA GLU A 70 5.70 -6.88 1.59
C GLU A 70 4.78 -7.81 0.80
N LEU A 71 5.25 -9.03 0.49
CA LEU A 71 4.44 -10.04 -0.18
C LEU A 71 3.17 -10.38 0.61
N THR A 72 3.27 -10.47 1.94
CA THR A 72 2.10 -10.75 2.80
C THR A 72 1.07 -9.61 2.68
N THR A 73 1.53 -8.35 2.71
CA THR A 73 0.64 -7.20 2.55
C THR A 73 0.00 -7.12 1.17
N GLU A 74 0.75 -7.48 0.11
CA GLU A 74 0.23 -7.50 -1.25
C GLU A 74 -0.84 -8.58 -1.44
N VAL A 75 -0.63 -9.77 -0.87
CA VAL A 75 -1.63 -10.86 -0.89
C VAL A 75 -2.89 -10.46 -0.12
N GLU A 76 -2.77 -9.80 1.03
CA GLU A 76 -3.94 -9.28 1.76
C GLU A 76 -4.68 -8.22 0.95
N LYS A 77 -3.96 -7.32 0.27
CA LYS A 77 -4.54 -6.30 -0.61
C LYS A 77 -5.28 -6.94 -1.79
N ILE A 78 -4.70 -7.95 -2.44
CA ILE A 78 -5.34 -8.70 -3.52
C ILE A 78 -6.60 -9.40 -3.00
N LYS A 79 -6.52 -10.07 -1.83
CA LYS A 79 -7.66 -10.73 -1.21
C LYS A 79 -8.81 -9.75 -0.92
N ASN A 80 -8.49 -8.56 -0.42
CA ASN A 80 -9.49 -7.52 -0.14
C ASN A 80 -10.09 -6.96 -1.44
N SER A 81 -9.25 -6.67 -2.44
CA SER A 81 -9.72 -6.24 -3.76
C SER A 81 -10.65 -7.27 -4.42
N VAL A 82 -10.32 -8.57 -4.38
CA VAL A 82 -11.19 -9.62 -4.92
C VAL A 82 -12.51 -9.73 -4.15
N LYS A 83 -12.50 -9.54 -2.82
CA LYS A 83 -13.74 -9.50 -2.02
C LYS A 83 -14.62 -8.30 -2.37
N GLU A 84 -14.02 -7.14 -2.56
CA GLU A 84 -14.72 -5.91 -2.96
C GLU A 84 -15.28 -6.04 -4.38
N SER A 85 -14.50 -6.55 -5.34
CA SER A 85 -14.96 -6.81 -6.70
C SER A 85 -16.08 -7.87 -6.76
N SER A 86 -16.04 -8.90 -5.90
CA SER A 86 -17.14 -9.86 -5.78
C SER A 86 -18.41 -9.24 -5.17
N ALA A 87 -18.28 -8.21 -4.32
CA ALA A 87 -19.42 -7.46 -3.81
C ALA A 87 -20.01 -6.52 -4.87
N GLU A 88 -19.16 -5.90 -5.70
CA GLU A 88 -19.58 -5.07 -6.84
C GLU A 88 -20.24 -5.91 -7.95
N GLU A 89 -19.76 -7.13 -8.21
CA GLU A 89 -20.35 -8.05 -9.19
C GLU A 89 -21.80 -8.47 -8.82
N LYS A 90 -22.14 -8.47 -7.52
CA LYS A 90 -23.52 -8.72 -7.06
C LYS A 90 -24.49 -7.57 -7.35
N LEU A 91 -23.99 -6.36 -7.58
CA LEU A 91 -24.78 -5.19 -7.98
C LEU A 91 -24.93 -5.16 -9.52
N THR A 92 -25.57 -6.19 -10.05
CA THR A 92 -25.89 -6.23 -11.49
C THR A 92 -26.91 -5.14 -11.88
N PRO A 93 -26.84 -4.58 -13.10
CA PRO A 93 -27.83 -3.60 -13.57
C PRO A 93 -29.28 -4.10 -13.49
N VAL A 94 -29.47 -5.43 -13.58
CA VAL A 94 -30.77 -6.10 -13.48
C VAL A 94 -31.34 -6.05 -12.05
N THR A 95 -30.51 -6.24 -11.01
CA THR A 95 -30.97 -6.13 -9.63
C THR A 95 -31.30 -4.68 -9.27
N LEU A 96 -30.52 -3.73 -9.77
CA LEU A 96 -30.81 -2.30 -9.64
C LEU A 96 -32.13 -1.92 -10.33
N ALA A 97 -32.35 -2.39 -11.57
CA ALA A 97 -33.59 -2.15 -12.30
C ALA A 97 -34.83 -2.73 -11.58
N LYS A 98 -34.70 -3.91 -10.96
CA LYS A 98 -35.76 -4.51 -10.14
C LYS A 98 -36.06 -3.68 -8.90
N GLN A 99 -35.05 -3.14 -8.22
CA GLN A 99 -35.24 -2.23 -7.08
C GLN A 99 -35.92 -0.93 -7.49
N VAL A 100 -35.51 -0.32 -8.61
CA VAL A 100 -36.13 0.89 -9.15
C VAL A 100 -37.58 0.65 -9.56
N ALA A 101 -37.90 -0.50 -10.17
CA ALA A 101 -39.27 -0.88 -10.49
C ALA A 101 -40.14 -1.06 -9.24
N GLY A 102 -39.61 -1.69 -8.19
CA GLY A 102 -40.28 -1.83 -6.90
C GLY A 102 -40.58 -0.47 -6.24
N LEU A 103 -39.59 0.43 -6.24
CA LEU A 103 -39.75 1.79 -5.71
C LEU A 103 -40.79 2.60 -6.50
N LYS A 104 -40.80 2.48 -7.84
CA LYS A 104 -41.83 3.09 -8.69
C LYS A 104 -43.23 2.59 -8.29
N GLN A 105 -43.39 1.29 -8.06
CA GLN A 105 -44.67 0.71 -7.69
C GLN A 105 -45.14 1.20 -6.31
N GLN A 106 -44.23 1.29 -5.34
CA GLN A 106 -44.52 1.87 -4.01
C GLN A 106 -44.89 3.37 -4.09
N LEU A 107 -44.23 4.13 -4.96
CA LEU A 107 -44.56 5.54 -5.15
C LEU A 107 -45.94 5.71 -5.79
N VAL A 108 -46.28 4.89 -6.77
CA VAL A 108 -47.61 4.90 -7.39
C VAL A 108 -48.67 4.49 -6.39
N SER A 109 -48.44 3.46 -5.57
CA SER A 109 -49.42 3.03 -4.57
C SER A 109 -49.66 4.09 -3.50
N THR A 110 -48.60 4.72 -2.99
CA THR A 110 -48.72 5.80 -1.98
C THR A 110 -49.37 7.05 -2.56
N HIS A 111 -49.08 7.40 -3.82
CA HIS A 111 -49.77 8.49 -4.49
C HIS A 111 -51.26 8.19 -4.70
N LEU A 112 -51.59 6.95 -5.07
CA LEU A 112 -52.95 6.48 -5.26
C LEU A 112 -53.73 6.48 -3.93
N GLU A 113 -53.11 6.04 -2.83
CA GLU A 113 -53.66 6.13 -1.47
C GLU A 113 -53.92 7.58 -1.06
N LYS A 114 -53.01 8.51 -1.36
CA LYS A 114 -53.20 9.95 -1.11
C LYS A 114 -54.38 10.55 -1.91
N LEU A 115 -54.58 10.11 -3.15
CA LEU A 115 -55.67 10.61 -4.01
C LEU A 115 -57.04 10.04 -3.62
N LEU A 116 -57.10 8.76 -3.27
CA LEU A 116 -58.35 8.07 -2.95
C LEU A 116 -58.76 8.23 -1.47
N GLY A 117 -57.81 8.56 -0.59
CA GLY A 117 -58.04 8.75 0.84
C GLY A 117 -58.17 7.42 1.61
N PRO A 118 -58.05 7.45 2.95
CA PRO A 118 -58.02 6.25 3.80
C PRO A 118 -59.34 5.45 3.82
N GLU A 119 -60.46 6.03 3.37
CA GLU A 119 -61.80 5.41 3.31
C GLU A 119 -62.09 4.70 1.97
N ALA A 120 -61.09 4.61 1.09
CA ALA A 120 -61.19 3.93 -0.20
C ALA A 120 -60.48 2.58 -0.15
N ALA A 121 -61.02 1.64 0.64
CA ALA A 121 -60.59 0.25 0.59
C ALA A 121 -60.94 -0.35 -0.79
N ILE A 122 -59.95 -0.44 -1.67
CA ILE A 122 -60.09 -1.02 -3.01
C ILE A 122 -60.10 -2.55 -2.88
N ASN A 123 -61.27 -3.13 -2.61
CA ASN A 123 -61.44 -4.58 -2.68
C ASN A 123 -61.54 -4.99 -4.16
N LEU A 124 -60.42 -5.39 -4.76
CA LEU A 124 -60.36 -5.80 -6.17
C LEU A 124 -61.17 -7.08 -6.46
N THR A 125 -61.55 -7.83 -5.42
CA THR A 125 -62.29 -9.09 -5.52
C THR A 125 -63.81 -8.92 -5.54
N ASP A 126 -64.34 -7.76 -5.13
CA ASP A 126 -65.78 -7.47 -5.15
C ASP A 126 -66.02 -5.94 -5.23
N PRO A 127 -65.96 -5.36 -6.43
CA PRO A 127 -66.15 -3.92 -6.65
C PRO A 127 -67.60 -3.47 -6.35
N ASP A 128 -68.58 -4.35 -6.57
CA ASP A 128 -70.00 -4.03 -6.43
C ASP A 128 -70.47 -4.05 -4.97
N GLY A 129 -69.94 -4.98 -4.16
CA GLY A 129 -70.26 -5.08 -2.73
C GLY A 129 -69.81 -3.86 -1.91
N ALA A 130 -68.72 -3.20 -2.30
CA ALA A 130 -68.24 -1.97 -1.66
C ALA A 130 -69.15 -0.76 -1.98
N LEU A 131 -69.71 -0.72 -3.19
CA LEU A 131 -70.60 0.34 -3.65
C LEU A 131 -72.01 0.19 -3.04
N ALA A 132 -72.53 -1.05 -2.97
CA ALA A 132 -73.82 -1.36 -2.34
C ALA A 132 -73.87 -0.97 -0.86
N LYS A 133 -72.80 -1.20 -0.09
CA LYS A 133 -72.71 -0.78 1.32
C LYS A 133 -72.73 0.74 1.49
N ARG A 134 -72.10 1.49 0.58
CA ARG A 134 -72.15 2.96 0.60
C ARG A 134 -73.54 3.49 0.27
N LEU A 135 -74.25 2.85 -0.65
CA LEU A 135 -75.60 3.25 -1.08
C LEU A 135 -76.66 3.00 0.01
N LEU A 136 -76.45 2.00 0.87
CA LEU A 136 -77.30 1.69 2.04
C LEU A 136 -77.07 2.60 3.26
N LEU A 137 -75.93 3.30 3.32
CA LEU A 137 -75.54 4.18 4.43
C LEU A 137 -75.93 5.66 4.20
N GLN A 138 -76.57 5.96 3.07
CA GLN A 138 -76.99 7.30 2.66
C GLN A 138 -78.52 7.43 2.77
#